data_AF-A0A7Z7AYW0-F1
#
_entry.id   AF-A0A7Z7AYW0-F1
#
_cell.length_a   1.000
_cell.length_b   1.000
_cell.length_c   1.000
_cell.angle_alpha   90.00
_cell.angle_beta   90.00
_cell.angle_gamma   90.00
#
_symmetry.space_group_name_H-M   'P 1'
#
loop_
_entity.id
_entity.type
_entity.pdbx_description
1 polymer ?
#
loop_
_entity_poly.entity_id
_entity_poly.type
_entity_poly.pdbx_seq_one_letter_code
_entity_poly.pdbx_strand_id
1 'polypeptide(L)'
;MIKCKLKLVSGIFVTVFLLVNLVVAASAVSNMSADQTESDIDTKPELPDFTPQIFKQLEEQDDNYILGKGEVPLITSDSGKRNWLNYLSTVKAGIREEMTAGYMRPNGSVMSYGYNYQGYLSVQFPEGTEVNESLINEIYSIFDQEAMKDNISDVPVLFEYSPEITVGESFSTVDYEIDDEPEIINESVNNTEPSHDIPGFKFFISVLAFLIASGKR
;
A
#
# COMPACT_ATOMS: atom_id res chain seq x y z
N MET A 1 38.81 -42.11 28.72
CA MET A 1 39.37 -42.26 27.36
C MET A 1 38.34 -42.95 26.47
N ILE A 2 37.56 -42.19 25.70
CA ILE A 2 36.75 -42.72 24.58
C ILE A 2 37.01 -41.78 23.39
N LYS A 3 37.44 -42.38 22.29
CA LYS A 3 37.86 -41.72 21.06
C LYS A 3 36.64 -41.32 20.20
N CYS A 4 36.75 -40.12 19.65
CA CYS A 4 35.97 -39.47 18.60
C CYS A 4 35.54 -40.40 17.44
N LYS A 5 34.34 -40.16 16.86
CA LYS A 5 34.11 -40.07 15.40
C LYS A 5 32.88 -39.19 15.09
N LEU A 6 33.12 -37.91 14.82
CA LEU A 6 32.17 -37.03 14.13
C LEU A 6 32.50 -37.11 12.63
N LYS A 7 31.61 -37.70 11.83
CA LYS A 7 31.76 -37.73 10.36
C LYS A 7 30.81 -36.71 9.72
N LEU A 8 31.46 -35.68 9.21
CA LEU A 8 31.13 -34.71 8.19
C LEU A 8 30.15 -35.23 7.12
N VAL A 9 28.95 -34.65 7.05
CA VAL A 9 28.03 -34.75 5.89
C VAL A 9 27.82 -33.32 5.36
N SER A 10 28.77 -32.87 4.55
CA SER A 10 28.69 -31.65 3.76
C SER A 10 29.20 -32.01 2.38
N GLY A 11 28.32 -32.02 1.38
CA GLY A 11 28.74 -32.35 0.01
C GLY A 11 27.70 -32.93 -0.94
N ILE A 12 26.39 -32.84 -0.65
CA ILE A 12 25.35 -33.32 -1.58
C ILE A 12 24.42 -32.20 -2.10
N PHE A 13 24.35 -31.04 -1.42
CA PHE A 13 23.44 -29.96 -1.85
C PHE A 13 23.98 -29.07 -2.98
N VAL A 14 25.29 -29.02 -3.22
CA VAL A 14 25.89 -28.09 -4.20
C VAL A 14 25.87 -28.65 -5.63
N THR A 15 25.75 -29.96 -5.82
CA THR A 15 25.81 -30.58 -7.15
C THR A 15 24.49 -30.54 -7.93
N VAL A 16 23.35 -30.24 -7.28
CA VAL A 16 22.03 -30.21 -7.93
C VAL A 16 21.75 -28.85 -8.59
N PHE A 17 22.42 -27.77 -8.18
CA PHE A 17 22.17 -26.42 -8.68
C PHE A 17 22.84 -26.10 -10.04
N LEU A 18 23.61 -27.01 -10.61
CA LEU A 18 24.52 -26.74 -11.75
C LEU A 18 24.05 -27.32 -13.10
N LEU A 19 22.78 -27.73 -13.23
CA LEU A 19 22.29 -28.39 -14.45
C LEU A 19 21.17 -27.68 -15.23
N VAL A 20 20.91 -26.39 -14.99
CA VAL A 20 19.93 -25.63 -15.79
C VAL A 20 20.64 -24.53 -16.57
N ASN A 21 21.38 -24.88 -17.62
CA ASN A 21 21.73 -23.97 -18.73
C ASN A 21 22.28 -24.79 -19.90
N LEU A 22 21.41 -25.25 -20.79
CA LEU A 22 21.79 -25.80 -22.11
C LEU A 22 20.57 -25.70 -23.07
N VAL A 23 20.46 -24.61 -23.85
CA VAL A 23 20.64 -24.52 -25.34
C VAL A 23 19.40 -25.05 -26.13
N VAL A 24 18.85 -24.48 -27.22
CA VAL A 24 19.35 -23.91 -28.50
C VAL A 24 18.12 -23.25 -29.20
N ALA A 25 18.19 -22.00 -29.68
CA ALA A 25 18.51 -21.50 -31.02
C ALA A 25 17.32 -21.21 -31.96
N ALA A 26 17.34 -19.95 -32.46
CA ALA A 26 17.04 -19.48 -33.80
C ALA A 26 15.87 -20.09 -34.60
N SER A 27 14.84 -19.29 -34.82
CA SER A 27 14.07 -19.30 -36.08
C SER A 27 14.14 -17.92 -36.74
N ALA A 28 14.25 -17.95 -38.06
CA ALA A 28 14.62 -16.85 -38.93
C ALA A 28 13.52 -15.79 -39.11
N VAL A 29 14.01 -14.61 -39.52
CA VAL A 29 13.28 -13.43 -39.96
C VAL A 29 12.28 -13.73 -41.10
N SER A 30 11.08 -13.14 -40.99
CA SER A 30 10.28 -12.73 -42.14
C SER A 30 9.79 -11.29 -41.91
N ASN A 31 10.00 -10.44 -42.92
CA ASN A 31 9.91 -8.98 -42.85
C ASN A 31 8.48 -8.43 -43.00
N MET A 32 8.29 -7.21 -42.45
CA MET A 32 7.53 -6.08 -42.98
C MET A 32 6.01 -6.04 -42.73
N SER A 33 5.60 -5.24 -41.74
CA SER A 33 5.04 -3.89 -41.98
C SER A 33 4.93 -3.15 -40.65
N ALA A 34 5.48 -1.94 -40.61
CA ALA A 34 5.31 -1.01 -39.51
C ALA A 34 3.85 -0.56 -39.45
N ASP A 35 3.23 -0.71 -38.29
CA ASP A 35 2.56 0.38 -37.58
C ASP A 35 2.20 -0.14 -36.18
N GLN A 36 3.03 0.19 -35.19
CA GLN A 36 2.70 -0.01 -33.78
C GLN A 36 2.93 1.34 -33.10
N THR A 37 1.91 2.19 -33.21
CA THR A 37 1.57 3.17 -32.20
C THR A 37 0.96 2.44 -30.99
N GLU A 38 1.82 1.83 -30.17
CA GLU A 38 1.47 1.54 -28.77
C GLU A 38 2.33 2.45 -27.90
N SER A 39 1.85 3.67 -27.67
CA SER A 39 2.33 4.53 -26.61
C SER A 39 1.60 4.18 -25.31
N ASP A 40 1.75 2.95 -24.84
CA ASP A 40 1.41 2.60 -23.46
C ASP A 40 2.67 2.75 -22.63
N ILE A 41 3.00 4.00 -22.29
CA ILE A 41 3.98 4.24 -21.24
C ILE A 41 3.26 3.96 -19.92
N ASP A 42 3.31 2.70 -19.47
CA ASP A 42 2.99 2.27 -18.09
C ASP A 42 4.02 2.89 -17.12
N THR A 43 4.00 4.22 -17.00
CA THR A 43 4.85 4.94 -16.05
C THR A 43 4.16 4.85 -14.71
N LYS A 44 4.43 3.76 -13.98
CA LYS A 44 4.03 3.66 -12.59
C LYS A 44 4.58 4.88 -11.83
N PRO A 45 3.74 5.66 -11.14
CA PRO A 45 4.21 6.86 -10.44
C PRO A 45 5.27 6.48 -9.41
N GLU A 46 6.38 7.23 -9.42
CA GLU A 46 7.47 7.10 -8.46
C GLU A 46 6.97 7.55 -7.08
N LEU A 47 7.26 6.76 -6.06
CA LEU A 47 6.92 7.11 -4.68
C LEU A 47 8.05 7.93 -4.05
N PRO A 48 7.73 8.93 -3.21
CA PRO A 48 8.75 9.66 -2.48
C PRO A 48 9.59 8.71 -1.63
N ASP A 49 10.81 9.09 -1.33
CA ASP A 49 11.61 8.38 -0.33
C ASP A 49 10.99 8.53 1.05
N PHE A 50 10.88 7.42 1.77
CA PHE A 50 10.45 7.44 3.16
C PHE A 50 11.59 7.99 4.00
N THR A 51 11.31 9.06 4.75
CA THR A 51 12.29 9.67 5.63
C THR A 51 11.98 9.25 7.07
N PRO A 52 12.84 8.46 7.74
CA PRO A 52 12.58 8.01 9.12
C PRO A 52 12.40 9.16 10.13
N GLN A 53 12.89 10.36 9.79
CA GLN A 53 12.78 11.57 10.61
C GLN A 53 11.62 12.48 10.23
N ILE A 54 10.66 12.01 9.42
CA ILE A 54 9.58 12.84 8.90
C ILE A 54 8.77 13.53 10.00
N PHE A 55 8.51 12.86 11.12
CA PHE A 55 7.75 13.48 12.22
C PHE A 55 8.49 14.63 12.89
N LYS A 56 9.83 14.60 12.93
CA LYS A 56 10.61 15.76 13.42
C LYS A 56 10.53 16.93 12.44
N GLN A 57 10.54 16.64 11.15
CA GLN A 57 10.41 17.68 10.12
C GLN A 57 9.02 18.33 10.18
N LEU A 58 7.96 17.52 10.33
CA LEU A 58 6.60 18.02 10.45
C LEU A 58 6.38 18.80 11.74
N GLU A 59 6.95 18.35 12.87
CA GLU A 59 6.92 19.09 14.14
C GLU A 59 7.51 20.51 14.01
N GLU A 60 8.54 20.67 13.18
CA GLU A 60 9.20 21.96 12.96
C GLU A 60 8.52 22.84 11.90
N GLN A 61 7.74 22.27 10.98
CA GLN A 61 7.32 22.94 9.74
C GLN A 61 5.82 23.04 9.54
N ASP A 62 5.02 22.20 10.21
CA ASP A 62 3.58 22.13 10.02
C ASP A 62 2.84 22.62 11.26
N ASP A 63 2.15 23.76 11.12
CA ASP A 63 1.34 24.34 12.19
C ASP A 63 0.17 23.43 12.62
N ASN A 64 -0.19 22.43 11.80
CA ASN A 64 -1.22 21.44 12.12
C ASN A 64 -0.67 20.22 12.87
N TYR A 65 0.65 20.10 13.06
CA TYR A 65 1.25 18.97 13.77
C TYR A 65 0.77 18.93 15.22
N ILE A 66 0.28 17.77 15.67
CA ILE A 66 -0.05 17.52 17.09
C ILE A 66 1.00 16.61 17.70
N LEU A 67 1.16 15.40 17.14
CA LEU A 67 2.12 14.41 17.64
C LEU A 67 2.41 13.31 16.61
N GLY A 68 3.67 12.94 16.45
CA GLY A 68 4.10 11.71 15.76
C GLY A 68 4.44 10.60 16.75
N LYS A 69 3.91 9.40 16.54
CA LYS A 69 4.25 8.19 17.29
C LYS A 69 4.75 7.10 16.34
N GLY A 70 5.71 6.30 16.78
CA GLY A 70 6.36 5.30 15.94
C GLY A 70 7.41 5.86 15.00
N GLU A 71 8.03 4.96 14.22
CA GLU A 71 9.11 5.29 13.30
C GLU A 71 8.76 4.84 11.87
N VAL A 72 8.94 5.74 10.90
CA VAL A 72 8.79 5.38 9.49
C VAL A 72 10.01 4.54 9.07
N PRO A 73 9.82 3.32 8.55
CA PRO A 73 10.94 2.46 8.20
C PRO A 73 11.74 3.05 7.04
N LEU A 74 13.06 2.86 7.09
CA LEU A 74 13.94 3.22 5.99
C LEU A 74 13.77 2.21 4.84
N ILE A 75 13.01 2.60 3.81
CA ILE A 75 12.74 1.77 2.63
C ILE A 75 13.06 2.56 1.37
N THR A 76 14.09 2.13 0.64
CA THR A 76 14.56 2.79 -0.58
C THR A 76 14.08 2.12 -1.86
N SER A 77 13.69 0.84 -1.80
CA SER A 77 13.22 0.12 -2.98
C SER A 77 11.76 0.44 -3.29
N ASP A 78 11.49 0.65 -4.57
CA ASP A 78 10.17 1.01 -5.09
C ASP A 78 9.09 -0.06 -4.84
N SER A 79 9.49 -1.33 -4.85
CA SER A 79 8.64 -2.45 -4.47
C SER A 79 8.42 -2.50 -2.95
N GLY A 80 9.46 -2.23 -2.16
CA GLY A 80 9.38 -2.16 -0.71
C GLY A 80 8.41 -1.07 -0.25
N LYS A 81 8.51 0.13 -0.83
CA LYS A 81 7.60 1.25 -0.52
C LYS A 81 6.15 0.89 -0.76
N ARG A 82 5.85 0.23 -1.89
CA ARG A 82 4.48 -0.20 -2.21
C ARG A 82 3.97 -1.31 -1.31
N ASN A 83 4.83 -2.27 -0.98
CA ASN A 83 4.49 -3.30 0.00
C ASN A 83 4.18 -2.68 1.36
N TRP A 84 4.95 -1.68 1.78
CA TRP A 84 4.70 -0.93 3.00
C TRP A 84 3.38 -0.15 2.98
N LEU A 85 3.08 0.59 1.91
CA LEU A 85 1.80 1.31 1.79
C LEU A 85 0.61 0.35 1.74
N ASN A 86 0.74 -0.80 1.07
CA ASN A 86 -0.28 -1.84 1.07
C ASN A 86 -0.50 -2.38 2.49
N TYR A 87 0.57 -2.57 3.26
CA TYR A 87 0.48 -2.96 4.66
C TYR A 87 -0.25 -1.90 5.51
N LEU A 88 0.10 -0.62 5.40
CA LEU A 88 -0.61 0.45 6.11
C LEU A 88 -2.09 0.51 5.71
N SER A 89 -2.41 0.24 4.45
CA SER A 89 -3.79 0.12 3.96
C SER A 89 -4.53 -1.04 4.63
N THR A 90 -3.88 -2.18 4.84
CA THR A 90 -4.42 -3.33 5.59
C THR A 90 -4.68 -2.96 7.04
N VAL A 91 -3.73 -2.31 7.73
CA VAL A 91 -3.91 -1.83 9.11
C VAL A 91 -5.12 -0.90 9.21
N LYS A 92 -5.20 0.11 8.32
CA LYS A 92 -6.34 1.03 8.24
C LYS A 92 -7.66 0.29 8.05
N ALA A 93 -7.69 -0.75 7.22
CA ALA A 93 -8.90 -1.53 6.97
C ALA A 93 -9.30 -2.38 8.19
N GLY A 94 -8.32 -2.96 8.90
CA GLY A 94 -8.54 -3.81 10.07
C GLY A 94 -9.16 -3.08 11.26
N ILE A 95 -8.77 -1.83 11.49
CA ILE A 95 -9.28 -1.02 12.61
C ILE A 95 -10.60 -0.30 12.33
N ARG A 96 -11.17 -0.48 11.12
CA ARG A 96 -12.25 0.38 10.63
C ARG A 96 -13.48 0.40 11.53
N GLU A 97 -13.87 -0.77 12.03
CA GLU A 97 -15.04 -0.91 12.88
C GLU A 97 -14.85 -0.17 14.21
N GLU A 98 -13.70 -0.38 14.86
CA GLU A 98 -13.38 0.23 16.16
C GLU A 98 -13.25 1.76 16.05
N MET A 99 -12.52 2.25 15.04
CA MET A 99 -12.40 3.69 14.78
C MET A 99 -13.76 4.33 14.51
N THR A 100 -14.58 3.73 13.65
CA THR A 100 -15.90 4.27 13.29
C THR A 100 -16.85 4.28 14.49
N ALA A 101 -16.81 3.24 15.32
CA ALA A 101 -17.72 3.11 16.45
C ALA A 101 -17.39 4.06 17.60
N GLY A 102 -16.10 4.22 17.94
CA GLY A 102 -15.67 4.91 19.16
C GLY A 102 -15.10 6.31 18.98
N TYR A 103 -14.40 6.58 17.88
CA TYR A 103 -13.51 7.74 17.79
C TYR A 103 -13.88 8.71 16.67
N MET A 104 -14.47 8.21 15.57
CA MET A 104 -14.92 9.06 14.49
C MET A 104 -16.22 9.79 14.84
N ARG A 105 -16.39 10.97 14.24
CA ARG A 105 -17.65 11.71 14.30
C ARG A 105 -18.82 10.86 13.76
N PRO A 106 -20.01 10.92 14.41
CA PRO A 106 -20.37 11.83 15.51
C PRO A 106 -20.04 11.31 16.91
N ASN A 107 -19.56 10.07 17.06
CA ASN A 107 -19.36 9.45 18.38
C ASN A 107 -18.09 9.93 19.09
N GLY A 108 -17.08 10.35 18.32
CA GLY A 108 -15.85 10.94 18.83
C GLY A 108 -15.39 12.15 18.01
N SER A 109 -14.17 12.60 18.30
CA SER A 109 -13.62 13.85 17.76
C SER A 109 -12.80 13.70 16.48
N VAL A 110 -12.47 12.46 16.07
CA VAL A 110 -11.69 12.19 14.86
C VAL A 110 -12.53 12.50 13.62
N MET A 111 -12.00 13.29 12.69
CA MET A 111 -12.65 13.62 11.43
C MET A 111 -12.33 12.60 10.34
N SER A 112 -11.06 12.22 10.22
CA SER A 112 -10.60 11.26 9.23
C SER A 112 -9.37 10.50 9.75
N TYR A 113 -9.07 9.36 9.13
CA TYR A 113 -7.78 8.69 9.29
C TYR A 113 -7.44 7.92 8.01
N GLY A 114 -6.16 7.71 7.75
CA GLY A 114 -5.69 7.08 6.52
C GLY A 114 -4.21 6.77 6.53
N TYR A 115 -3.67 6.39 5.38
CA TYR A 115 -2.22 6.33 5.18
C TYR A 115 -1.79 7.48 4.26
N ASN A 116 -0.60 8.01 4.52
CA ASN A 116 0.07 8.99 3.71
C ASN A 116 1.12 8.29 2.81
N TYR A 117 1.31 8.78 1.58
CA TYR A 117 2.27 8.23 0.62
C TYR A 117 3.74 8.34 1.06
N GLN A 118 4.04 9.10 2.13
CA GLN A 118 5.34 9.17 2.78
C GLN A 118 5.57 8.07 3.84
N GLY A 119 4.65 7.10 3.93
CA GLY A 119 4.89 5.85 4.68
C GLY A 119 4.45 5.86 6.14
N TYR A 120 3.45 6.68 6.49
CA TYR A 120 2.86 6.71 7.83
C TYR A 120 1.33 6.73 7.78
N LEU A 121 0.68 6.44 8.90
CA LEU A 121 -0.77 6.61 9.08
C LEU A 121 -1.07 8.00 9.64
N SER A 122 -2.17 8.63 9.26
CA SER A 122 -2.60 9.90 9.84
C SER A 122 -3.97 9.78 10.52
N VAL A 123 -4.16 10.56 11.58
CA VAL A 123 -5.41 10.76 12.30
C VAL A 123 -5.66 12.26 12.37
N GLN A 124 -6.74 12.70 11.74
CA GLN A 124 -7.03 14.12 11.57
C GLN A 124 -8.15 14.55 12.50
N PHE A 125 -7.88 15.61 13.27
CA PHE A 125 -8.88 16.30 14.08
C PHE A 125 -9.30 17.59 13.40
N PRO A 126 -10.56 18.01 13.54
CA PRO A 126 -10.97 19.37 13.22
C PRO A 126 -10.12 20.38 14.01
N GLU A 127 -9.72 21.48 13.37
CA GLU A 127 -8.99 22.56 14.05
C GLU A 127 -9.74 23.05 15.29
N GLY A 128 -8.99 23.40 16.34
CA GLY A 128 -9.54 23.83 17.63
C GLY A 128 -10.14 22.72 18.49
N THR A 129 -10.10 21.46 18.03
CA THR A 129 -10.46 20.30 18.87
C THR A 129 -9.43 20.15 20.00
N GLU A 130 -9.91 20.04 21.25
CA GLU A 130 -9.06 19.67 22.38
C GLU A 130 -8.65 18.20 22.24
N VAL A 131 -7.37 17.97 21.98
CA VAL A 131 -6.78 16.63 21.85
C VAL A 131 -5.83 16.43 23.03
N ASN A 132 -6.15 15.48 23.89
CA ASN A 132 -5.31 15.14 25.04
C ASN A 132 -4.52 13.85 24.80
N GLU A 133 -3.46 13.66 25.59
CA GLU A 133 -2.54 12.53 25.46
C GLU A 133 -3.22 11.17 25.68
N SER A 134 -4.26 11.10 26.54
CA SER A 134 -5.01 9.84 26.77
C SER A 134 -5.70 9.38 25.50
N LEU A 135 -6.41 10.28 24.83
CA LEU A 135 -7.10 9.99 23.57
C LEU A 135 -6.11 9.56 22.48
N ILE A 136 -4.98 10.26 22.37
CA ILE A 136 -3.90 9.91 21.44
C ILE A 136 -3.37 8.50 21.72
N ASN A 137 -3.13 8.17 22.98
CA ASN A 137 -2.61 6.86 23.39
C ASN A 137 -3.61 5.73 23.14
N GLU A 138 -4.89 5.96 23.40
CA GLU A 138 -5.97 5.02 23.11
C GLU A 138 -6.05 4.72 21.61
N ILE A 139 -6.13 5.76 20.77
CA ILE A 139 -6.19 5.61 19.31
C ILE A 139 -4.92 4.92 18.80
N TYR A 140 -3.73 5.36 19.25
CA TYR A 140 -2.47 4.75 18.84
C TYR A 140 -2.42 3.26 19.17
N SER A 141 -2.91 2.85 20.34
CA SER A 141 -2.93 1.45 20.74
C SER A 141 -3.76 0.58 19.78
N ILE A 142 -4.80 1.12 19.15
CA ILE A 142 -5.61 0.39 18.17
C ILE A 142 -4.80 0.10 16.91
N PHE A 143 -4.10 1.13 16.41
CA PHE A 143 -3.18 0.97 15.27
C PHE A 143 -2.06 -0.01 15.57
N ASP A 144 -1.40 0.14 16.72
CA ASP A 144 -0.26 -0.70 17.10
C ASP A 144 -0.69 -2.17 17.32
N GLN A 145 -1.85 -2.40 17.96
CA GLN A 145 -2.38 -3.76 18.13
C GLN A 145 -2.76 -4.42 16.81
N GLU A 146 -3.32 -3.68 15.86
CA GLU A 146 -3.60 -4.19 14.52
C GLU A 146 -2.31 -4.53 13.78
N ALA A 147 -1.32 -3.63 13.83
CA ALA A 147 0.00 -3.79 13.23
C ALA A 147 0.75 -5.01 13.79
N MET A 148 0.62 -5.25 15.09
CA MET A 148 1.26 -6.39 15.77
C MET A 148 0.78 -7.75 15.25
N LYS A 149 -0.39 -7.84 14.59
CA LYS A 149 -0.85 -9.09 13.96
C LYS A 149 0.10 -9.58 12.86
N ASP A 150 0.81 -8.65 12.21
CA ASP A 150 1.83 -8.91 11.20
C ASP A 150 3.27 -8.72 11.74
N ASN A 151 3.44 -8.81 13.07
CA ASN A 151 4.73 -8.67 13.76
C ASN A 151 5.44 -7.32 13.55
N ILE A 152 4.69 -6.27 13.25
CA ILE A 152 5.20 -4.91 13.19
C ILE A 152 4.81 -4.20 14.48
N SER A 153 5.82 -3.85 15.26
CA SER A 153 5.68 -2.96 16.41
C SER A 153 6.00 -1.53 16.01
N ASP A 154 5.48 -0.57 16.76
CA ASP A 154 5.87 0.84 16.65
C ASP A 154 5.47 1.45 15.29
N VAL A 155 4.25 1.11 14.84
CA VAL A 155 3.71 1.58 13.57
C VAL A 155 3.66 3.13 13.55
N PRO A 156 4.12 3.79 12.48
CA PRO A 156 4.15 5.25 12.41
C PRO A 156 2.75 5.84 12.24
N VAL A 157 2.34 6.68 13.20
CA VAL A 157 1.06 7.40 13.20
C VAL A 157 1.29 8.87 13.51
N LEU A 158 0.81 9.75 12.64
CA LEU A 158 0.74 11.20 12.82
C LEU A 158 -0.65 11.60 13.29
N PHE A 159 -0.71 12.35 14.38
CA PHE A 159 -1.90 13.08 14.82
C PHE A 159 -1.73 14.53 14.38
N GLU A 160 -2.74 15.04 13.69
CA GLU A 160 -2.70 16.37 13.07
C GLU A 160 -4.08 17.03 13.09
N TYR A 161 -4.10 18.36 13.04
CA TYR A 161 -5.31 19.08 12.69
C TYR A 161 -5.54 19.01 11.17
N SER A 162 -6.78 18.98 10.75
CA SER A 162 -7.11 19.11 9.35
C SER A 162 -7.12 20.59 8.98
N PRO A 163 -6.39 20.98 7.92
CA PRO A 163 -6.36 22.36 7.49
C PRO A 163 -7.77 22.84 7.15
N GLU A 164 -8.13 24.03 7.62
CA GLU A 164 -9.39 24.67 7.26
C GLU A 164 -9.45 24.85 5.74
N ILE A 165 -10.35 24.12 5.07
CA ILE A 165 -10.62 24.39 3.65
C ILE A 165 -11.39 25.71 3.59
N THR A 166 -10.69 26.83 3.42
CA THR A 166 -11.34 28.10 3.10
C THR A 166 -11.99 27.96 1.73
N VAL A 167 -13.33 27.90 1.70
CA VAL A 167 -14.13 27.91 0.47
C VAL A 167 -13.93 29.27 -0.21
N GLY A 168 -12.87 29.38 -1.00
CA GLY A 168 -12.39 30.65 -1.57
C GLY A 168 -11.12 30.47 -2.40
N GLU A 169 -10.30 29.46 -2.12
CA GLU A 169 -9.25 29.05 -3.04
C GLU A 169 -9.86 28.21 -4.15
N SER A 170 -10.14 28.88 -5.27
CA SER A 170 -10.36 28.20 -6.55
C SER A 170 -9.18 27.26 -6.76
N PHE A 171 -9.43 25.95 -6.75
CA PHE A 171 -8.56 25.04 -7.49
C PHE A 171 -8.44 25.66 -8.88
N SER A 172 -7.22 25.98 -9.30
CA SER A 172 -6.99 26.51 -10.64
C SER A 172 -7.52 25.43 -11.58
N THR A 173 -8.65 25.68 -12.22
CA THR A 173 -9.05 24.91 -13.39
C THR A 173 -7.88 25.06 -14.35
N VAL A 174 -7.08 24.00 -14.49
CA VAL A 174 -6.19 23.90 -15.63
C VAL A 174 -7.12 24.04 -16.82
N ASP A 175 -6.97 25.15 -17.54
CA ASP A 175 -7.79 25.46 -18.70
C ASP A 175 -7.43 24.44 -19.78
N TYR A 176 -8.16 23.33 -19.80
CA TYR A 176 -8.15 22.44 -20.95
C TYR A 176 -8.91 23.19 -22.05
N GLU A 177 -8.17 23.80 -22.96
CA GLU A 177 -8.68 24.22 -24.26
C GLU A 177 -9.25 22.97 -24.94
N ILE A 178 -10.58 22.77 -24.83
CA ILE A 178 -11.32 21.81 -25.64
C ILE A 178 -11.48 22.48 -27.01
N ASP A 179 -10.44 22.39 -27.82
CA ASP A 179 -10.54 22.57 -29.26
C ASP A 179 -10.97 21.20 -29.81
N ASP A 180 -12.28 20.97 -29.85
CA ASP A 180 -12.99 20.35 -30.97
C ASP A 180 -14.45 20.03 -30.60
N GLU A 181 -15.32 20.47 -31.51
CA GLU A 181 -16.78 20.37 -31.52
C GLU A 181 -17.26 18.89 -31.47
N PRO A 182 -18.24 18.51 -30.63
CA PRO A 182 -18.73 17.14 -30.61
C PRO A 182 -19.64 16.86 -31.81
N GLU A 183 -19.17 16.02 -32.74
CA GLU A 183 -20.00 15.44 -33.79
C GLU A 183 -20.99 14.43 -33.16
N ILE A 184 -22.29 14.71 -33.28
CA ILE A 184 -23.35 13.85 -32.75
C ILE A 184 -23.45 12.58 -33.59
N ILE A 185 -22.96 11.45 -33.06
CA ILE A 185 -23.29 10.11 -33.55
C ILE A 185 -24.40 9.50 -32.70
N ASN A 186 -25.59 9.50 -33.26
CA ASN A 186 -26.73 8.75 -32.75
C ASN A 186 -26.54 7.27 -33.10
N GLU A 187 -26.20 6.41 -32.15
CA GLU A 187 -26.39 4.97 -32.34
C GLU A 187 -26.91 4.28 -31.08
N SER A 188 -27.91 3.45 -31.32
CA SER A 188 -28.87 2.87 -30.39
C SER A 188 -28.29 1.96 -29.31
N VAL A 189 -28.88 2.08 -28.12
CA VAL A 189 -28.76 1.16 -26.98
C VAL A 189 -28.97 -0.29 -27.41
N ASN A 190 -27.91 -1.09 -27.33
CA ASN A 190 -28.00 -2.55 -27.27
C ASN A 190 -27.24 -3.01 -26.03
N ASN A 191 -27.99 -3.31 -24.95
CA ASN A 191 -27.45 -3.92 -23.75
C ASN A 191 -26.94 -5.33 -24.06
N THR A 192 -25.63 -5.55 -24.00
CA THR A 192 -25.05 -6.87 -23.75
C THR A 192 -23.70 -6.69 -23.06
N GLU A 193 -23.63 -7.05 -21.77
CA GLU A 193 -22.39 -7.09 -21.00
C GLU A 193 -21.40 -8.10 -21.59
N PRO A 194 -20.13 -7.75 -21.75
CA PRO A 194 -19.04 -8.70 -21.71
C PRO A 194 -18.38 -8.66 -20.33
N SER A 195 -18.65 -9.70 -19.54
CA SER A 195 -17.86 -10.06 -18.36
C SER A 195 -16.39 -10.15 -18.73
N HIS A 196 -15.60 -9.14 -18.35
CA HIS A 196 -14.15 -9.17 -18.48
C HIS A 196 -13.54 -9.62 -17.14
N ASP A 197 -13.17 -10.90 -17.09
CA ASP A 197 -12.34 -11.47 -16.02
C ASP A 197 -10.99 -10.74 -16.01
N ILE A 198 -10.70 -10.00 -14.94
CA ILE A 198 -9.40 -9.35 -14.71
C ILE A 198 -8.41 -10.42 -14.22
N PRO A 199 -7.34 -10.75 -14.97
CA PRO A 199 -6.33 -11.70 -14.53
C PRO A 199 -5.41 -11.02 -13.51
N GLY A 200 -5.75 -11.11 -12.22
CA GLY A 200 -4.89 -10.57 -11.16
C GLY A 200 -5.31 -10.87 -9.71
N PHE A 201 -6.56 -11.27 -9.46
CA PHE A 201 -7.09 -11.42 -8.10
C PHE A 201 -7.64 -12.82 -7.79
N LYS A 202 -6.86 -13.88 -8.06
CA LYS A 202 -7.21 -15.25 -7.64
C LYS A 202 -6.03 -16.00 -7.01
N PHE A 203 -5.49 -15.52 -5.89
CA PHE A 203 -4.41 -16.25 -5.20
C PHE A 203 -4.52 -16.54 -3.70
N PHE A 204 -5.62 -16.26 -3.00
CA PHE A 204 -5.66 -16.54 -1.53
C PHE A 204 -6.69 -17.55 -1.00
N ILE A 205 -7.54 -18.17 -1.82
CA ILE A 205 -8.56 -19.13 -1.31
C ILE A 205 -8.21 -20.62 -1.55
N SER A 206 -7.03 -20.96 -2.06
CA SER A 206 -6.69 -22.38 -2.29
C SER A 206 -6.01 -23.08 -1.10
N VAL A 207 -5.46 -22.36 -0.11
CA VAL A 207 -4.66 -23.01 0.95
C VAL A 207 -5.52 -23.59 2.08
N LEU A 208 -6.71 -23.05 2.35
CA LEU A 208 -7.53 -23.51 3.47
C LEU A 208 -8.29 -24.83 3.20
N ALA A 209 -8.54 -25.18 1.93
CA ALA A 209 -9.22 -26.43 1.57
C ALA A 209 -8.34 -27.68 1.73
N PHE A 210 -7.00 -27.55 1.64
CA PHE A 210 -6.09 -28.70 1.75
C PHE A 210 -5.83 -29.16 3.19
N LEU A 211 -5.99 -28.27 4.19
CA LEU A 211 -5.81 -28.61 5.60
C LEU A 211 -7.00 -29.38 6.18
N ILE A 212 -8.22 -29.19 5.66
CA ILE A 212 -9.40 -29.93 6.12
C ILE A 212 -9.41 -31.36 5.56
N ALA A 213 -8.84 -31.59 4.37
CA ALA A 213 -8.79 -32.91 3.74
C ALA A 213 -7.69 -33.85 4.29
N SER A 214 -6.69 -33.33 5.00
CA SER A 214 -5.57 -34.15 5.53
C SER A 214 -5.75 -34.58 6.99
N GLY A 215 -6.84 -34.19 7.65
CA GLY A 215 -7.14 -34.48 9.07
C GLY A 215 -8.02 -35.71 9.32
N LYS A 216 -8.04 -36.70 8.42
CA LYS A 216 -8.73 -37.98 8.65
C LYS A 216 -7.89 -39.16 8.14
N ARG A 217 -6.99 -39.64 9.00
CA ARG A 217 -6.60 -41.05 9.09
C ARG A 217 -6.50 -41.42 10.57
#